data_AF-A0A3L7U478-F1
#
_entry.id   AF-A0A3L7U478-F1
#
_cell.length_a   1.000
_cell.length_b   1.000
_cell.length_c   1.000
_cell.angle_alpha   90.00
_cell.angle_beta   90.00
_cell.angle_gamma   90.00
#
_symmetry.space_group_name_H-M   'P 1'
#
loop_
_entity.id
_entity.type
_entity.pdbx_description
1 polymer ?
#
loop_
_entity_poly.entity_id
_entity_poly.type
_entity_poly.pdbx_seq_one_letter_code
_entity_poly.pdbx_strand_id
1 'polypeptide(L)'
;MAERVVVDQIDFRSALVFPRVLHSATGAFQPARLLAATFVVLALAVAGRFYDALHGPTIQPAGLLAPVRSQFDSVANDIARRAALNYLTPEQRPAGMDVRGGVDVETVYVALQNRLGSATEREAEGIRREMERLDSYRPKGTFDSFSVAVGRCVDSLAVGVLTVSPAVSLGAFANLFIDLPLACWREDRWFCFVFGAAFLIAMGAGGAALCRMTAMDLAGKDKLSAANAFAFVKPRWINHALVPVWP
;
A
#
# COMPACT_ATOMS: atom_id res chain seq x y z
N MET A 1 24.27 29.29 -23.89
CA MET A 1 24.20 30.01 -22.60
C MET A 1 22.90 29.62 -21.91
N ALA A 2 22.96 28.94 -20.77
CA ALA A 2 21.78 28.50 -20.04
C ALA A 2 21.26 29.66 -19.18
N GLU A 3 20.09 30.20 -19.53
CA GLU A 3 19.43 31.28 -18.83
C GLU A 3 19.02 30.78 -17.42
N ARG A 4 19.68 31.35 -16.40
CA ARG A 4 19.47 30.98 -15.00
C ARG A 4 18.19 31.65 -14.52
N VAL A 5 17.08 30.93 -14.55
CA VAL A 5 15.81 31.40 -13.97
C VAL A 5 15.92 31.30 -12.45
N VAL A 6 16.16 32.43 -11.79
CA VAL A 6 16.09 32.57 -10.33
C VAL A 6 14.65 32.94 -10.00
N VAL A 7 13.96 32.09 -9.23
CA VAL A 7 12.60 32.37 -8.75
C VAL A 7 12.73 33.25 -7.52
N ASP A 8 12.74 34.56 -7.72
CA ASP A 8 12.70 35.54 -6.64
C ASP A 8 11.27 35.60 -6.08
N GLN A 9 11.11 35.03 -4.90
CA GLN A 9 9.93 35.10 -4.01
C GLN A 9 8.61 34.49 -4.53
N ILE A 10 8.14 33.48 -3.79
CA ILE A 10 6.74 33.03 -3.87
C ILE A 10 5.91 33.98 -3.00
N ASP A 11 5.22 34.94 -3.62
CA ASP A 11 4.24 35.77 -2.91
C ASP A 11 2.98 34.93 -2.60
N PHE A 12 2.95 34.36 -1.39
CA PHE A 12 1.89 33.47 -0.91
C PHE A 12 0.49 34.11 -0.92
N ARG A 13 0.40 35.45 -0.80
CA ARG A 13 -0.89 36.17 -0.89
C ARG A 13 -1.44 36.17 -2.31
N SER A 14 -0.56 36.18 -3.32
CA SER A 14 -0.94 36.07 -4.73
C SER A 14 -1.14 34.61 -5.18
N ALA A 15 -0.52 33.64 -4.49
CA ALA A 15 -0.63 32.22 -4.82
C ALA A 15 -1.93 31.55 -4.32
N LEU A 16 -2.46 32.01 -3.18
CA LEU A 16 -3.64 31.43 -2.49
C LEU A 16 -4.99 32.01 -2.92
N VAL A 17 -5.11 32.55 -4.15
CA VAL A 17 -6.42 32.95 -4.66
C VAL A 17 -7.15 31.70 -5.14
N PHE A 18 -8.31 31.39 -4.53
CA PHE A 18 -9.11 30.17 -4.74
C PHE A 18 -9.25 29.69 -6.22
N PRO A 19 -9.40 30.57 -7.23
CA PRO A 19 -9.43 30.16 -8.64
C PRO A 19 -8.11 29.56 -9.15
N ARG A 20 -6.95 30.01 -8.65
CA ARG A 20 -5.65 29.45 -9.01
C ARG A 20 -5.43 28.06 -8.42
N VAL A 21 -6.02 27.76 -7.26
CA VAL A 21 -6.01 26.40 -6.67
C VAL A 21 -6.82 25.43 -7.53
N LEU A 22 -8.00 25.84 -8.01
CA LEU A 22 -8.77 25.06 -8.98
C LEU A 22 -8.04 24.87 -10.32
N HIS A 23 -7.37 25.92 -10.81
CA HIS A 23 -6.63 25.87 -12.07
C HIS A 23 -5.32 25.06 -11.98
N SER A 24 -4.73 24.97 -10.80
CA SER A 24 -3.58 24.10 -10.52
C SER A 24 -4.00 22.65 -10.30
N ALA A 25 -5.18 22.41 -9.72
CA ALA A 25 -5.79 21.08 -9.66
C ALA A 25 -6.08 20.54 -11.06
N THR A 26 -6.72 21.33 -11.95
CA THR A 26 -6.93 20.93 -13.35
C THR A 26 -5.62 20.80 -14.12
N GLY A 27 -4.62 21.65 -13.82
CA GLY A 27 -3.25 21.53 -14.35
C GLY A 27 -2.52 20.27 -13.88
N ALA A 28 -2.83 19.73 -12.70
CA ALA A 28 -2.29 18.47 -12.21
C ALA A 28 -2.82 17.26 -12.99
N PHE A 29 -4.06 17.34 -13.52
CA PHE A 29 -4.67 16.30 -14.36
C PHE A 29 -4.22 16.31 -15.83
N GLN A 30 -3.14 17.00 -16.16
CA GLN A 30 -2.57 16.90 -17.51
C GLN A 30 -2.12 15.45 -17.81
N PRO A 31 -2.39 14.91 -19.03
CA PRO A 31 -2.11 13.51 -19.36
C PRO A 31 -0.66 13.09 -19.08
N ALA A 32 0.32 13.95 -19.39
CA ALA A 32 1.73 13.64 -19.16
C ALA A 32 2.09 13.54 -17.66
N ARG A 33 1.44 14.32 -16.80
CA ARG A 33 1.64 14.28 -15.35
C ARG A 33 0.97 13.07 -14.73
N LEU A 34 -0.22 12.73 -15.21
CA LEU A 34 -0.91 11.49 -14.83
C LEU A 34 -0.07 10.27 -15.19
N LEU A 35 0.49 10.20 -16.40
CA LEU A 35 1.39 9.12 -16.79
C LEU A 35 2.62 9.02 -15.88
N ALA A 36 3.24 10.14 -15.53
CA ALA A 36 4.38 10.16 -14.61
C ALA A 36 3.99 9.66 -13.20
N ALA A 37 2.86 10.12 -12.67
CA ALA A 37 2.35 9.68 -11.38
C ALA A 37 1.97 8.19 -11.38
N THR A 38 1.30 7.71 -12.44
CA THR A 38 0.98 6.30 -12.62
C THR A 38 2.23 5.44 -12.67
N PHE A 39 3.28 5.90 -13.37
CA PHE A 39 4.56 5.19 -13.41
C PHE A 39 5.21 5.07 -12.02
N VAL A 40 5.18 6.14 -11.22
CA VAL A 40 5.67 6.14 -9.83
C VAL A 40 4.89 5.15 -8.97
N VAL A 41 3.56 5.17 -9.04
CA VAL A 41 2.71 4.23 -8.29
C VAL A 41 2.94 2.79 -8.73
N LEU A 42 3.07 2.53 -10.04
CA LEU A 42 3.36 1.20 -10.57
C LEU A 42 4.73 0.70 -10.10
N ALA A 43 5.76 1.54 -10.12
CA ALA A 43 7.09 1.19 -9.65
C ALA A 43 7.08 0.79 -8.17
N LEU A 44 6.35 1.54 -7.33
CA LEU A 44 6.16 1.20 -5.92
C LEU A 44 5.37 -0.09 -5.73
N ALA A 45 4.30 -0.29 -6.52
CA ALA A 45 3.51 -1.51 -6.47
C ALA A 45 4.34 -2.74 -6.84
N VAL A 46 5.17 -2.65 -7.88
CA VAL A 46 6.08 -3.74 -8.28
C VAL A 46 7.11 -4.00 -7.20
N ALA A 47 7.75 -2.98 -6.64
CA ALA A 47 8.73 -3.14 -5.57
C ALA A 47 8.12 -3.80 -4.32
N GLY A 48 6.93 -3.38 -3.92
CA GLY A 48 6.20 -3.95 -2.79
C GLY A 48 5.77 -5.40 -3.02
N ARG A 49 5.20 -5.70 -4.19
CA ARG A 49 4.81 -7.07 -4.58
C ARG A 49 6.02 -8.01 -4.67
N PHE A 50 7.15 -7.51 -5.16
CA PHE A 50 8.40 -8.26 -5.19
C PHE A 50 8.91 -8.59 -3.79
N TYR A 51 8.82 -7.65 -2.85
CA TYR A 51 9.16 -7.90 -1.45
C TYR A 51 8.29 -9.01 -0.83
N ASP A 52 6.97 -8.93 -1.01
CA ASP A 52 6.03 -9.93 -0.51
C ASP A 52 6.31 -11.32 -1.12
N ALA A 53 6.68 -11.39 -2.40
CA ALA A 53 7.03 -12.64 -3.06
C ALA A 53 8.29 -13.31 -2.47
N LEU A 54 9.21 -12.53 -1.91
CA LEU A 54 10.45 -13.04 -1.30
C LEU A 54 10.28 -13.46 0.16
N HIS A 55 9.49 -12.73 0.94
CA HIS A 55 9.38 -12.94 2.39
C HIS A 55 8.13 -13.75 2.78
N GLY A 56 7.16 -13.89 1.88
CA GLY A 56 5.91 -14.58 2.14
C GLY A 56 4.97 -13.78 3.07
N PRO A 57 3.80 -14.35 3.40
CA PRO A 57 2.80 -13.69 4.23
C PRO A 57 3.17 -13.74 5.71
N THR A 58 3.50 -12.57 6.28
CA THR A 58 3.92 -12.44 7.69
C THR A 58 2.95 -11.62 8.54
N ILE A 59 2.08 -10.84 7.89
CA ILE A 59 1.16 -9.92 8.58
C ILE A 59 -0.17 -10.61 8.86
N GLN A 60 -0.73 -10.35 10.04
CA GLN A 60 -2.03 -10.84 10.44
C GLN A 60 -3.16 -10.43 9.47
N PRO A 61 -4.21 -11.24 9.31
CA PRO A 61 -5.34 -10.97 8.41
C PRO A 61 -6.07 -9.66 8.70
N ALA A 62 -6.15 -9.27 9.98
CA ALA A 62 -6.78 -8.04 10.44
C ALA A 62 -6.10 -6.77 9.88
N GLY A 63 -4.87 -6.91 9.39
CA GLY A 63 -4.08 -5.86 8.76
C GLY A 63 -3.18 -5.12 9.73
N LEU A 64 -2.40 -4.19 9.17
CA LEU A 64 -1.32 -3.48 9.86
C LEU A 64 -1.81 -2.60 11.03
N LEU A 65 -3.00 -1.99 10.87
CA LEU A 65 -3.56 -1.02 11.82
C LEU A 65 -4.51 -1.65 12.85
N ALA A 66 -4.69 -2.98 12.85
CA ALA A 66 -5.65 -3.61 13.74
C ALA A 66 -5.17 -3.64 15.20
N PRO A 67 -6.04 -3.28 16.17
CA PRO A 67 -5.70 -3.35 17.59
C PRO A 67 -5.79 -4.80 18.09
N VAL A 68 -4.66 -5.30 18.60
CA VAL A 68 -4.50 -6.56 19.39
C VAL A 68 -4.54 -7.87 18.59
N ARG A 69 -3.38 -8.55 18.55
CA ARG A 69 -3.09 -9.81 17.85
C ARG A 69 -3.83 -11.03 18.43
N SER A 70 -3.95 -11.11 19.76
CA SER A 70 -4.41 -12.33 20.46
C SER A 70 -5.90 -12.67 20.28
N GLN A 71 -6.75 -11.67 20.04
CA GLN A 71 -8.19 -11.90 19.95
C GLN A 71 -8.60 -12.50 18.59
N PHE A 72 -7.97 -12.02 17.51
CA PHE A 72 -8.18 -12.54 16.16
C PHE A 72 -7.62 -13.94 15.98
N ASP A 73 -6.42 -14.22 16.51
CA ASP A 73 -5.79 -15.53 16.39
C ASP A 73 -6.64 -16.63 17.04
N SER A 74 -7.28 -16.34 18.19
CA SER A 74 -8.14 -17.30 18.88
C SER A 74 -9.39 -17.69 18.08
N VAL A 75 -10.01 -16.71 17.41
CA VAL A 75 -11.22 -16.91 16.59
C VAL A 75 -10.85 -17.60 15.27
N ALA A 76 -9.77 -17.15 14.62
CA ALA A 76 -9.25 -17.76 13.40
C ALA A 76 -8.89 -19.23 13.61
N ASN A 77 -8.20 -19.55 14.72
CA ASN A 77 -7.83 -20.92 15.07
C ASN A 77 -9.05 -21.78 15.41
N ASP A 78 -10.05 -21.24 16.10
CA ASP A 78 -11.30 -21.95 16.39
C ASP A 78 -12.10 -22.24 15.09
N ILE A 79 -12.10 -21.32 14.11
CA ILE A 79 -12.72 -21.52 12.79
C ILE A 79 -11.95 -22.56 11.97
N ALA A 80 -10.62 -22.46 11.90
CA ALA A 80 -9.75 -23.42 11.20
C ALA A 80 -9.90 -24.83 11.78
N ARG A 81 -9.94 -24.95 13.12
CA ARG A 81 -10.19 -26.22 13.79
C ARG A 81 -11.54 -26.83 13.42
N ARG A 82 -12.61 -26.03 13.38
CA ARG A 82 -13.95 -26.50 12.96
C ARG A 82 -13.95 -26.97 11.50
N ALA A 83 -13.34 -26.21 10.59
CA ALA A 83 -13.24 -26.60 9.18
C ALA A 83 -12.46 -27.91 9.02
N ALA A 84 -11.35 -28.07 9.73
CA ALA A 84 -10.55 -29.29 9.74
C ALA A 84 -11.34 -30.50 10.27
N LEU A 85 -12.08 -30.35 11.37
CA LEU A 85 -12.89 -31.44 11.93
C LEU A 85 -14.02 -31.90 11.00
N ASN A 86 -14.62 -30.96 10.25
CA ASN A 86 -15.76 -31.23 9.40
C ASN A 86 -15.38 -31.89 8.06
N TYR A 87 -14.21 -31.55 7.49
CA TYR A 87 -13.86 -31.92 6.11
C TYR A 87 -12.60 -32.77 5.97
N LEU A 88 -11.75 -32.87 7.01
CA LEU A 88 -10.55 -33.71 6.99
C LEU A 88 -10.76 -35.02 7.74
N THR A 89 -10.33 -36.11 7.10
CA THR A 89 -10.25 -37.43 7.73
C THR A 89 -9.22 -37.43 8.86
N PRO A 90 -9.34 -38.28 9.91
CA PRO A 90 -8.43 -38.28 11.06
C PRO A 90 -6.94 -38.34 10.69
N GLU A 91 -6.60 -38.99 9.59
CA GLU A 91 -5.22 -39.14 9.08
C GLU A 91 -4.68 -37.87 8.40
N GLN A 92 -5.57 -37.01 7.90
CA GLN A 92 -5.23 -35.76 7.20
C GLN A 92 -5.25 -34.54 8.14
N ARG A 93 -5.58 -34.75 9.41
CA ARG A 93 -5.70 -33.68 10.39
C ARG A 93 -4.31 -33.19 10.80
N PRO A 94 -4.08 -31.86 10.79
CA PRO A 94 -2.80 -31.32 11.26
C PRO A 94 -2.55 -31.64 12.73
N ALA A 95 -1.28 -31.86 13.07
CA ALA A 95 -0.83 -32.10 14.44
C ALA A 95 -1.18 -30.91 15.35
N GLY A 96 -1.58 -31.18 16.59
CA GLY A 96 -1.94 -30.14 17.57
C GLY A 96 -3.43 -29.77 17.61
N MET A 97 -4.30 -30.46 16.87
CA MET A 97 -5.76 -30.22 16.87
C MET A 97 -6.45 -30.45 18.23
N ASP A 98 -5.83 -31.25 19.08
CA ASP A 98 -6.31 -31.54 20.43
C ASP A 98 -6.06 -30.36 21.40
N VAL A 99 -5.14 -29.46 21.06
CA VAL A 99 -4.78 -28.28 21.85
C VAL A 99 -5.46 -27.05 21.28
N ARG A 100 -6.15 -26.28 22.13
CA ARG A 100 -6.80 -25.04 21.70
C ARG A 100 -5.74 -24.03 21.24
N GLY A 101 -5.87 -23.53 20.01
CA GLY A 101 -4.89 -22.62 19.40
C GLY A 101 -3.63 -23.30 18.86
N GLY A 102 -3.55 -24.65 18.89
CA GLY A 102 -2.42 -25.40 18.35
C GLY A 102 -2.46 -25.62 16.83
N VAL A 103 -3.50 -25.14 16.16
CA VAL A 103 -3.71 -25.34 14.72
C VAL A 103 -3.60 -24.03 13.99
N ASP A 104 -2.64 -23.96 13.10
CA ASP A 104 -2.42 -22.83 12.21
C ASP A 104 -3.39 -22.85 11.00
N VAL A 105 -3.91 -21.68 10.64
CA VAL A 105 -4.91 -21.48 9.58
C VAL A 105 -4.35 -21.90 8.22
N GLU A 106 -3.08 -21.56 7.95
CA GLU A 106 -2.42 -21.90 6.68
C GLU A 106 -2.31 -23.41 6.52
N THR A 107 -1.91 -24.09 7.59
CA THR A 107 -1.77 -25.55 7.61
C THR A 107 -3.11 -26.24 7.30
N VAL A 108 -4.22 -25.76 7.86
CA VAL A 108 -5.56 -26.30 7.55
C VAL A 108 -5.97 -25.99 6.12
N TYR A 109 -5.68 -24.79 5.62
CA TYR A 109 -5.99 -24.39 4.25
C TYR A 109 -5.30 -25.30 3.23
N VAL A 110 -4.01 -25.58 3.41
CA VAL A 110 -3.25 -26.50 2.56
C VAL A 110 -3.80 -27.93 2.64
N ALA A 111 -4.17 -28.40 3.83
CA ALA A 111 -4.78 -29.72 4.01
C ALA A 111 -6.14 -29.84 3.28
N LEU A 112 -6.98 -28.80 3.36
CA LEU A 112 -8.26 -28.73 2.63
C LEU A 112 -8.04 -28.67 1.12
N GLN A 113 -7.04 -27.92 0.66
CA GLN A 113 -6.67 -27.86 -0.76
C GLN A 113 -6.23 -29.23 -1.29
N ASN A 114 -5.44 -29.98 -0.52
CA ASN A 114 -5.06 -31.35 -0.86
C ASN A 114 -6.27 -32.29 -0.89
N ARG A 115 -7.21 -32.13 0.04
CA ARG A 115 -8.45 -32.91 0.07
C ARG A 115 -9.35 -32.60 -1.13
N LEU A 116 -9.40 -31.35 -1.59
CA LEU A 116 -10.21 -30.93 -2.74
C LEU A 116 -9.90 -31.76 -4.00
N GLY A 117 -8.64 -32.14 -4.20
CA GLY A 117 -8.22 -32.98 -5.34
C GLY A 117 -8.77 -34.41 -5.34
N SER A 118 -9.27 -34.89 -4.20
CA SER A 118 -9.83 -36.25 -4.01
C SER A 118 -11.30 -36.24 -3.57
N ALA A 119 -11.93 -35.05 -3.51
CA ALA A 119 -13.27 -34.87 -2.98
C ALA A 119 -14.34 -35.14 -4.04
N THR A 120 -15.50 -35.63 -3.60
CA THR A 120 -16.68 -35.73 -4.48
C THR A 120 -17.18 -34.32 -4.83
N GLU A 121 -17.83 -34.11 -5.98
CA GLU A 121 -18.29 -32.77 -6.42
C GLU A 121 -19.12 -32.02 -5.37
N ARG A 122 -19.97 -32.72 -4.63
CA ARG A 122 -20.76 -32.15 -3.52
C ARG A 122 -19.92 -31.76 -2.30
N GLU A 123 -18.86 -32.50 -2.01
CA GLU A 123 -17.93 -32.22 -0.92
C GLU A 123 -16.97 -31.08 -1.31
N ALA A 124 -16.55 -31.06 -2.58
CA ALA A 124 -15.67 -30.04 -3.13
C ALA A 124 -16.28 -28.63 -3.00
N GLU A 125 -17.59 -28.49 -3.20
CA GLU A 125 -18.29 -27.22 -3.01
C GLU A 125 -18.27 -26.76 -1.53
N GLY A 126 -18.47 -27.69 -0.58
CA GLY A 126 -18.39 -27.39 0.85
C GLY A 126 -16.97 -27.00 1.28
N ILE A 127 -15.96 -27.71 0.78
CA ILE A 127 -14.55 -27.43 1.02
C ILE A 127 -14.17 -26.05 0.46
N ARG A 128 -14.60 -25.70 -0.77
CA ARG A 128 -14.33 -24.38 -1.36
C ARG A 128 -14.91 -23.24 -0.52
N ARG A 129 -16.15 -23.38 -0.03
CA ARG A 129 -16.78 -22.36 0.83
C ARG A 129 -16.05 -22.17 2.15
N GLU A 130 -15.58 -23.25 2.75
CA GLU A 130 -14.77 -23.13 3.98
C GLU A 130 -13.37 -22.58 3.71
N MET A 131 -12.75 -22.94 2.59
CA MET A 131 -11.49 -22.33 2.16
C MET A 131 -11.66 -20.82 1.93
N GLU A 132 -12.74 -20.38 1.30
CA GLU A 132 -13.05 -18.95 1.11
C GLU A 132 -13.25 -18.22 2.45
N ARG A 133 -13.91 -18.87 3.42
CA ARG A 133 -14.01 -18.34 4.79
C ARG A 133 -12.66 -18.23 5.47
N LEU A 134 -11.81 -19.25 5.35
CA LEU A 134 -10.47 -19.27 5.93
C LEU A 134 -9.52 -18.26 5.27
N ASP A 135 -9.72 -17.97 3.99
CA ASP A 135 -8.90 -17.00 3.25
C ASP A 135 -8.97 -15.61 3.89
N SER A 136 -10.12 -15.25 4.49
CA SER A 136 -10.27 -13.99 5.24
C SER A 136 -9.41 -13.92 6.51
N TYR A 137 -8.94 -15.06 7.02
CA TYR A 137 -8.08 -15.21 8.18
C TYR A 137 -6.64 -15.61 7.82
N ARG A 138 -6.33 -15.73 6.53
CA ARG A 138 -4.99 -16.06 6.08
C ARG A 138 -4.06 -14.87 6.32
N PRO A 139 -2.81 -15.10 6.79
CA PRO A 139 -1.83 -14.04 6.85
C PRO A 139 -1.61 -13.44 5.46
N LYS A 140 -1.38 -12.13 5.42
CA LYS A 140 -1.19 -11.35 4.20
C LYS A 140 0.27 -10.95 4.07
N GLY A 141 0.67 -10.67 2.83
CA GLY A 141 1.94 -10.00 2.57
C GLY A 141 1.99 -8.63 3.26
N THR A 142 3.20 -8.17 3.58
CA THR A 142 3.40 -6.88 4.25
C THR A 142 2.95 -5.73 3.36
N PHE A 143 3.31 -5.76 2.07
CA PHE A 143 2.87 -4.77 1.10
C PHE A 143 1.37 -4.85 0.82
N ASP A 144 0.81 -6.06 0.69
CA ASP A 144 -0.63 -6.21 0.46
C ASP A 144 -1.44 -5.61 1.62
N SER A 145 -1.06 -5.88 2.86
CA SER A 145 -1.66 -5.29 4.07
C SER A 145 -1.47 -3.78 4.13
N PHE A 146 -0.28 -3.28 3.79
CA PHE A 146 0.02 -1.85 3.72
C PHE A 146 -0.86 -1.15 2.69
N SER A 147 -0.99 -1.71 1.47
CA SER A 147 -1.77 -1.13 0.38
C SER A 147 -3.26 -1.01 0.74
N VAL A 148 -3.82 -2.03 1.39
CA VAL A 148 -5.21 -2.01 1.89
C VAL A 148 -5.38 -0.93 2.96
N ALA A 149 -4.41 -0.79 3.87
CA ALA A 149 -4.46 0.23 4.92
C ALA A 149 -4.33 1.65 4.35
N VAL A 150 -3.48 1.88 3.36
CA VAL A 150 -3.42 3.16 2.61
C VAL A 150 -4.77 3.46 1.97
N GLY A 151 -5.37 2.49 1.28
CA GLY A 151 -6.70 2.65 0.65
C GLY A 151 -7.76 3.09 1.66
N ARG A 152 -7.83 2.42 2.82
CA ARG A 152 -8.77 2.79 3.90
C ARG A 152 -8.52 4.21 4.44
N CYS A 153 -7.27 4.64 4.55
CA CYS A 153 -6.95 6.01 4.99
C CYS A 153 -7.37 7.04 3.93
N VAL A 154 -7.15 6.75 2.64
CA VAL A 154 -7.58 7.63 1.54
C VAL A 154 -9.10 7.72 1.48
N ASP A 155 -9.81 6.60 1.59
CA ASP A 155 -11.27 6.57 1.63
C ASP A 155 -11.81 7.37 2.84
N SER A 156 -11.20 7.19 4.02
CA SER A 156 -11.57 7.96 5.21
C SER A 156 -11.30 9.45 5.05
N LEU A 157 -10.23 9.83 4.34
CA LEU A 157 -9.94 11.23 4.03
C LEU A 157 -10.98 11.79 3.06
N ALA A 158 -11.35 11.04 2.02
CA ALA A 158 -12.41 11.44 1.09
C ALA A 158 -13.74 11.62 1.81
N VAL A 159 -14.12 10.69 2.70
CA VAL A 159 -15.31 10.82 3.55
C VAL A 159 -15.19 12.04 4.47
N GLY A 160 -14.03 12.27 5.10
CA GLY A 160 -13.81 13.44 5.95
C GLY A 160 -13.96 14.77 5.21
N VAL A 161 -13.49 14.84 3.97
CA VAL A 161 -13.65 16.02 3.09
C VAL A 161 -15.11 16.20 2.67
N LEU A 162 -15.78 15.13 2.23
CA LEU A 162 -17.19 15.17 1.79
C LEU A 162 -18.15 15.51 2.94
N THR A 163 -17.84 15.06 4.16
CA THR A 163 -18.62 15.34 5.37
C THR A 163 -18.20 16.62 6.09
N VAL A 164 -17.16 17.32 5.59
CA VAL A 164 -16.57 18.52 6.20
C VAL A 164 -16.27 18.28 7.68
N SER A 165 -15.70 17.11 8.00
CA SER A 165 -15.34 16.72 9.35
C SER A 165 -13.81 16.80 9.52
N PRO A 166 -13.28 17.87 10.13
CA PRO A 166 -11.84 18.02 10.32
C PRO A 166 -11.26 16.89 11.16
N ALA A 167 -12.02 16.37 12.13
CA ALA A 167 -11.57 15.27 12.98
C ALA A 167 -11.32 13.99 12.18
N VAL A 168 -12.20 13.64 11.25
CA VAL A 168 -12.04 12.46 10.39
C VAL A 168 -10.87 12.65 9.42
N SER A 169 -10.77 13.83 8.79
CA SER A 169 -9.68 14.14 7.85
C SER A 169 -8.31 14.16 8.52
N LEU A 170 -8.18 14.77 9.70
CA LEU A 170 -6.95 14.81 10.47
C LEU A 170 -6.58 13.42 11.01
N GLY A 171 -7.56 12.64 11.47
CA GLY A 171 -7.34 11.27 11.90
C GLY A 171 -6.85 10.38 10.76
N ALA A 172 -7.45 10.48 9.57
CA ALA A 172 -7.00 9.78 8.37
C ALA A 172 -5.58 10.19 7.96
N PHE A 173 -5.25 11.48 8.09
CA PHE A 173 -3.90 11.98 7.81
C PHE A 173 -2.87 11.46 8.82
N ALA A 174 -3.18 11.51 10.12
CA ALA A 174 -2.33 10.94 11.17
C ALA A 174 -2.11 9.44 10.95
N ASN A 175 -3.17 8.70 10.64
CA ASN A 175 -3.07 7.27 10.34
C ASN A 175 -2.12 7.00 9.16
N LEU A 176 -2.21 7.79 8.08
CA LEU A 176 -1.41 7.59 6.87
C LEU A 176 0.08 7.90 7.08
N PHE A 177 0.41 8.97 7.82
CA PHE A 177 1.77 9.48 7.92
C PHE A 177 2.50 9.13 9.22
N ILE A 178 1.78 8.73 10.26
CA ILE A 178 2.34 8.44 11.58
C ILE A 178 2.10 6.98 11.94
N ASP A 179 0.82 6.57 12.03
CA ASP A 179 0.49 5.25 12.56
C ASP A 179 0.86 4.12 11.60
N LEU A 180 0.69 4.33 10.29
CA LEU A 180 1.00 3.33 9.28
C LEU A 180 2.51 3.05 9.17
N PRO A 181 3.42 4.06 9.09
CA PRO A 181 4.86 3.82 9.19
C PRO A 181 5.27 3.18 10.52
N LEU A 182 4.68 3.61 11.65
CA LEU A 182 4.98 3.05 12.96
C LEU A 182 4.55 1.57 13.05
N ALA A 183 3.39 1.23 12.50
CA ALA A 183 2.92 -0.15 12.41
C ALA A 183 3.80 -1.00 11.48
N CYS A 184 4.28 -0.45 10.35
CA CYS A 184 5.26 -1.13 9.50
C CYS A 184 6.54 -1.42 10.28
N TRP A 185 7.06 -0.43 11.02
CA TRP A 185 8.26 -0.59 11.83
C TRP A 185 8.12 -1.66 12.92
N ARG A 186 6.93 -1.78 13.51
CA ARG A 186 6.66 -2.77 14.56
C ARG A 186 6.59 -4.19 13.99
N GLU A 187 5.88 -4.38 12.89
CA GLU A 187 5.62 -5.73 12.35
C GLU A 187 6.73 -6.22 11.41
N ASP A 188 7.28 -5.35 10.55
CA ASP A 188 8.31 -5.71 9.57
C ASP A 188 9.27 -4.53 9.30
N ARG A 189 10.34 -4.48 10.08
CA ARG A 189 11.40 -3.44 9.97
C ARG A 189 12.09 -3.47 8.61
N TRP A 190 12.29 -4.66 8.04
CA TRP A 190 12.97 -4.79 6.75
C TRP A 190 12.12 -4.23 5.62
N PHE A 191 10.82 -4.50 5.64
CA PHE A 191 9.89 -3.87 4.72
C PHE A 191 9.93 -2.36 4.86
N CYS A 192 9.89 -1.84 6.10
CA CYS A 192 9.95 -0.40 6.34
C CYS A 192 11.20 0.25 5.72
N PHE A 193 12.38 -0.39 5.82
CA PHE A 193 13.61 0.13 5.23
C PHE A 193 13.63 0.01 3.70
N VAL A 194 13.36 -1.18 3.16
CA VAL A 194 13.44 -1.45 1.72
C VAL A 194 12.38 -0.67 0.96
N PHE A 195 11.13 -0.76 1.41
CA PHE A 195 10.02 -0.06 0.80
C PHE A 195 10.11 1.46 1.06
N GLY A 196 10.55 1.88 2.25
CA GLY A 196 10.80 3.29 2.56
C GLY A 196 11.87 3.90 1.66
N ALA A 197 12.97 3.19 1.40
CA ALA A 197 14.00 3.63 0.46
C ALA A 197 13.46 3.72 -0.97
N ALA A 198 12.72 2.70 -1.43
CA ALA A 198 12.06 2.73 -2.74
C ALA A 198 11.07 3.90 -2.86
N PHE A 199 10.30 4.17 -1.79
CA PHE A 199 9.38 5.28 -1.69
C PHE A 199 10.09 6.63 -1.80
N LEU A 200 11.17 6.86 -1.05
CA LEU A 200 11.96 8.09 -1.12
C LEU A 200 12.54 8.31 -2.53
N ILE A 201 13.06 7.26 -3.16
CA ILE A 201 13.57 7.34 -4.52
C ILE A 201 12.44 7.68 -5.50
N ALA A 202 11.31 6.99 -5.42
CA ALA A 202 10.20 7.18 -6.34
C ALA A 202 9.54 8.56 -6.18
N MET A 203 9.34 9.02 -4.94
CA MET A 203 8.79 10.34 -4.63
C MET A 203 9.76 11.46 -4.93
N GLY A 204 11.05 11.29 -4.64
CA GLY A 204 12.08 12.27 -4.98
C GLY A 204 12.25 12.44 -6.48
N ALA A 205 12.37 11.34 -7.22
CA ALA A 205 12.50 11.36 -8.67
C ALA A 205 11.20 11.82 -9.36
N GLY A 206 10.05 11.29 -8.94
CA GLY A 206 8.74 11.65 -9.46
C GLY A 206 8.36 13.09 -9.15
N GLY A 207 8.59 13.54 -7.91
CA GLY A 207 8.40 14.92 -7.49
C GLY A 207 9.27 15.89 -8.26
N ALA A 208 10.56 15.59 -8.44
CA ALA A 208 11.47 16.40 -9.26
C ALA A 208 11.00 16.49 -10.73
N ALA A 209 10.54 15.38 -11.31
CA ALA A 209 9.99 15.36 -12.66
C ALA A 209 8.73 16.24 -12.78
N LEU A 210 7.79 16.12 -11.83
CA LEU A 210 6.56 16.91 -11.81
C LEU A 210 6.82 18.41 -11.58
N CYS A 211 7.73 18.75 -10.65
CA CYS A 211 8.16 20.13 -10.43
C CYS A 211 8.81 20.71 -11.69
N ARG A 212 9.62 19.92 -12.41
CA ARG A 212 10.26 20.33 -13.67
C ARG A 212 9.22 20.61 -14.76
N MET A 213 8.24 19.73 -14.93
CA MET A 213 7.14 19.91 -15.90
C MET A 213 6.34 21.17 -15.56
N THR A 214 6.04 21.39 -14.28
CA THR A 214 5.31 22.58 -13.82
C THR A 214 6.10 23.86 -14.04
N ALA A 215 7.41 23.85 -13.78
CA ALA A 215 8.28 25.01 -14.02
C ALA A 215 8.40 25.37 -15.51
N MET A 216 8.37 24.38 -16.42
CA MET A 216 8.40 24.64 -17.86
C MET A 216 7.06 25.17 -18.38
N ASP A 217 5.95 24.63 -17.88
CA ASP A 217 4.61 25.14 -18.18
C ASP A 217 4.44 26.60 -17.69
N LEU A 218 4.91 26.91 -16.48
CA LEU A 218 4.86 28.27 -15.91
C LEU A 218 5.76 29.26 -16.67
N ALA A 219 6.89 28.78 -17.22
CA ALA A 219 7.81 29.60 -18.01
C ALA A 219 7.29 29.88 -19.44
N GLY A 220 6.10 29.39 -19.80
CA GLY A 220 5.52 29.56 -21.13
C GLY A 220 6.30 28.84 -22.23
N LYS A 221 7.13 27.85 -21.88
CA LYS A 221 7.89 27.03 -22.82
C LYS A 221 7.06 25.81 -23.26
N ASP A 222 7.53 25.10 -24.29
CA ASP A 222 6.85 23.91 -24.80
C ASP A 222 6.58 22.87 -23.70
N LYS A 223 5.39 22.26 -23.77
CA LYS A 223 4.95 21.23 -22.83
C LYS A 223 5.94 20.06 -22.84
N LEU A 224 6.56 19.81 -21.70
CA LEU A 224 7.55 18.76 -21.58
C LEU A 224 6.87 17.37 -21.52
N SER A 225 7.32 16.43 -22.35
CA SER A 225 6.94 15.02 -22.23
C SER A 225 7.45 14.43 -20.90
N ALA A 226 6.70 13.49 -20.33
CA ALA A 226 7.09 12.75 -19.12
C ALA A 226 8.45 12.04 -19.29
N ALA A 227 8.72 11.49 -20.47
CA ALA A 227 10.00 10.84 -20.77
C ALA A 227 11.19 11.81 -20.66
N ASN A 228 11.02 13.04 -21.15
CA ASN A 228 12.04 14.09 -21.07
C ASN A 228 12.21 14.61 -19.64
N ALA A 229 11.13 14.63 -18.85
CA ALA A 229 11.18 14.98 -17.43
C ALA A 229 12.01 13.95 -16.64
N PHE A 230 11.76 12.66 -16.84
CA PHE A 230 12.56 11.61 -16.18
C PHE A 230 13.99 11.52 -16.70
N ALA A 231 14.23 11.79 -17.99
CA ALA A 231 15.59 11.87 -18.54
C ALA A 231 16.43 12.97 -17.88
N PHE A 232 15.79 14.08 -17.47
CA PHE A 232 16.45 15.14 -16.71
C PHE A 232 16.80 14.72 -15.27
N VAL A 233 15.95 13.91 -14.64
CA VAL A 233 16.15 13.42 -13.27
C VAL A 233 17.20 12.30 -13.21
N LYS A 234 17.26 11.44 -14.23
CA LYS A 234 18.16 10.28 -14.32
C LYS A 234 19.62 10.56 -13.92
N PRO A 235 20.30 11.61 -14.43
CA PRO A 235 21.70 11.87 -14.06
C PRO A 235 21.90 12.36 -12.61
N ARG A 236 20.84 12.75 -11.88
CA ARG A 236 20.90 13.30 -10.51
C ARG A 236 19.93 12.62 -9.55
N TRP A 237 19.55 11.38 -9.83
CA TRP A 237 18.50 10.68 -9.10
C TRP A 237 18.79 10.56 -7.60
N ILE A 238 20.06 10.39 -7.20
CA ILE A 238 20.47 10.36 -5.77
C ILE A 238 20.21 11.70 -5.10
N ASN A 239 20.60 12.82 -5.73
CA ASN A 239 20.36 14.15 -5.17
C ASN A 239 18.86 14.42 -5.02
N HIS A 240 18.04 13.95 -5.96
CA HIS A 240 16.58 14.11 -5.90
C HIS A 240 15.90 13.16 -4.90
N ALA A 241 16.43 11.96 -4.70
CA ALA A 241 15.95 11.01 -3.70
C ALA A 241 16.22 11.46 -2.26
N LEU A 242 17.26 12.26 -2.05
CA LEU A 242 17.63 12.79 -0.73
C LEU A 242 16.90 14.08 -0.34
N VAL A 243 16.27 14.80 -1.29
CA VAL A 243 15.52 16.05 -1.02
C VAL A 243 14.52 15.93 0.14
N PRO A 244 13.76 14.82 0.31
CA PRO A 244 12.82 14.70 1.43
C PRO A 244 13.50 14.57 2.80
N VAL A 245 14.76 14.11 2.84
CA VAL A 245 15.53 13.87 4.07
C VAL A 245 16.46 15.05 4.37
N TRP A 246 16.97 15.70 3.33
CA TRP A 246 17.90 16.82 3.42
C TRP A 246 17.57 17.83 2.31
N PRO A 247 16.70 18.82 2.60
CA PRO A 247 16.31 19.86 1.64
C PRO A 247 17.44 20.84 1.30
#